data_AF-A0A1Y6G389-F1
#
_entry.id   AF-A0A1Y6G389-F1
#
_cell.length_a   1.000
_cell.length_b   1.000
_cell.length_c   1.000
_cell.angle_alpha   90.00
_cell.angle_beta   90.00
_cell.angle_gamma   90.00
#
_symmetry.space_group_name_H-M   'P 1'
#
loop_
_entity.id
_entity.type
_entity.pdbx_description
1 polymer ?
#
loop_
_entity_poly.entity_id
_entity_poly.type
_entity_poly.pdbx_seq_one_letter_code
_entity_poly.pdbx_strand_id
1 'polypeptide(L)' 'MKQISLFLLILGILLTVFGLIPLIFGYPYSNSSNSGPENFWELIVIISYEIKGWVLLSGILISLLSLLLHKRITILK' A
#
# COMPACT_ATOMS: atom_id res chain seq x y z
N MET A 1 -23.46 2.35 4.61
CA MET A 1 -22.38 3.02 3.85
C MET A 1 -21.19 3.49 4.70
N LYS A 2 -21.35 3.95 5.96
CA LYS A 2 -20.20 4.38 6.79
C LYS A 2 -19.15 3.27 7.02
N GLN A 3 -19.58 2.02 7.26
CA GLN A 3 -18.66 0.88 7.41
C GLN A 3 -17.83 0.62 6.15
N ILE A 4 -18.43 0.77 4.96
CA ILE A 4 -17.72 0.62 3.68
C ILE A 4 -16.68 1.73 3.51
N SER A 5 -17.00 2.99 3.85
CA SER A 5 -16.01 4.07 3.81
C SER A 5 -14.84 3.79 4.76
N LEU A 6 -15.11 3.28 5.96
CA LEU A 6 -14.07 2.97 6.94
C LEU A 6 -13.19 1.80 6.50
N PHE A 7 -13.79 0.76 5.90
CA PHE A 7 -13.05 -0.35 5.31
C PHE A 7 -12.13 0.11 4.16
N LEU A 8 -12.65 0.96 3.25
CA LEU A 8 -11.86 1.55 2.17
C LEU A 8 -10.72 2.42 2.71
N LEU A 9 -10.95 3.16 3.80
CA LEU A 9 -9.91 3.97 4.43
C LEU A 9 -8.76 3.09 4.93
N ILE A 10 -9.09 2.03 5.68
CA ILE A 10 -8.10 1.09 6.24
C ILE A 10 -7.31 0.43 5.10
N LEU A 11 -8.00 -0.02 4.05
CA LEU A 11 -7.37 -0.64 2.89
C LEU A 11 -6.44 0.35 2.16
N GLY A 12 -6.89 1.58 1.95
CA GLY A 12 -6.10 2.63 1.32
C GLY A 12 -4.82 2.94 2.11
N ILE A 13 -4.93 3.07 3.44
CA ILE A 13 -3.78 3.28 4.33
C ILE A 13 -2.79 2.11 4.23
N LEU A 14 -3.28 0.86 4.30
CA LEU A 14 -2.42 -0.32 4.18
C LEU A 14 -1.66 -0.33 2.86
N LEU A 15 -2.34 -0.09 1.73
CA LEU A 15 -1.69 -0.04 0.42
C LEU A 15 -0.67 1.10 0.32
N THR A 16 -0.98 2.27 0.88
CA THR A 16 -0.01 3.38 0.93
C THR A 16 1.22 3.00 1.75
N VAL A 17 1.06 2.37 2.92
CA VAL A 17 2.18 1.90 3.74
C VAL A 17 3.01 0.86 2.98
N PHE A 18 2.38 -0.10 2.30
CA PHE A 18 3.09 -1.07 1.46
C PHE A 18 3.87 -0.40 0.32
N GLY A 19 3.26 0.57 -0.37
CA GLY A 19 3.92 1.33 -1.43
C GLY A 19 5.08 2.21 -0.94
N LEU A 20 5.12 2.55 0.35
CA LEU A 20 6.22 3.30 0.99
C LEU A 20 7.40 2.40 1.38
N ILE A 21 7.22 1.09 1.49
CA ILE A 21 8.29 0.15 1.89
C ILE A 21 9.58 0.35 1.05
N PRO A 22 9.52 0.45 -0.30
CA PRO A 22 10.72 0.65 -1.13
C PRO A 22 11.39 2.02 -0.99
N LEU A 23 10.71 3.00 -0.37
CA LEU A 23 11.30 4.32 -0.09
C LEU A 23 12.09 4.34 1.22
N ILE A 24 11.77 3.42 2.13
CA ILE A 24 12.38 3.34 3.47
C ILE A 24 13.46 2.26 3.50
N PHE A 25 13.21 1.12 2.84
CA PHE A 25 14.12 -0.03 2.82
C PHE A 25 14.83 -0.13 1.46
N GLY A 26 16.15 -0.29 1.51
CA GLY A 26 16.94 -0.58 0.31
C GLY A 26 16.56 -1.92 -0.30
N TYR A 27 16.74 -2.06 -1.62
CA TYR A 27 16.52 -3.33 -2.30
C TYR A 27 17.45 -4.39 -1.71
N PRO A 28 16.94 -5.53 -1.22
CA PRO A 28 17.77 -6.59 -0.66
C PRO A 28 18.46 -7.33 -1.81
N TYR A 29 19.62 -6.81 -2.21
CA TYR A 29 20.50 -7.43 -3.21
C TYR A 29 21.54 -8.29 -2.50
N SER A 30 21.66 -9.56 -2.87
CA SER A 30 22.77 -10.41 -2.43
C SER A 30 23.71 -10.69 -3.61
N ASN A 31 25.03 -10.53 -3.37
CA ASN A 31 26.09 -10.75 -4.37
C ASN A 31 26.39 -12.24 -4.61
N SER A 32 25.54 -13.16 -4.13
CA SER A 32 25.78 -14.60 -4.24
C SER A 32 25.13 -15.16 -5.51
N SER A 33 25.62 -16.31 -6.00
CA SER A 33 25.08 -17.00 -7.17
C SER A 33 23.62 -17.46 -7.01
N ASN A 34 23.07 -17.44 -5.79
CA ASN A 34 21.67 -17.65 -5.47
C ASN A 34 21.07 -16.37 -4.88
N SER A 35 20.96 -15.31 -5.69
CA SER A 35 20.43 -14.01 -5.28
C SER A 35 18.90 -13.97 -5.29
N GLY A 36 18.27 -14.87 -4.51
CA GLY A 36 16.85 -14.81 -4.18
C GLY A 36 16.61 -14.22 -2.78
N PRO A 37 15.36 -13.98 -2.38
CA PRO A 37 15.05 -13.56 -1.02
C PRO A 37 15.47 -14.66 -0.02
N GLU A 38 16.27 -14.29 0.98
CA GLU A 38 16.72 -15.22 2.02
C GLU A 38 15.61 -15.49 3.06
N ASN A 39 14.65 -14.57 3.17
CA ASN A 39 13.54 -14.66 4.10
C ASN A 39 12.26 -14.00 3.55
N PHE A 40 11.15 -14.19 4.26
CA PHE A 40 9.84 -13.65 3.88
C PHE A 40 9.81 -12.11 3.84
N TRP A 41 10.62 -11.45 4.67
CA TRP A 41 10.70 -9.99 4.69
C TRP A 41 11.33 -9.43 3.43
N GLU A 42 12.46 -10.01 2.99
CA GLU A 42 13.11 -9.65 1.73
C GLU A 42 12.19 -9.90 0.54
N LEU A 43 11.43 -11.00 0.56
CA LEU A 43 10.42 -11.28 -0.47
C LEU A 43 9.36 -10.17 -0.53
N ILE A 44 8.84 -9.71 0.62
CA ILE A 44 7.91 -8.59 0.68
C ILE A 44 8.54 -7.32 0.11
N VAL A 45 9.80 -7.03 0.46
CA VAL A 45 10.49 -5.82 -0.01
C VAL A 45 10.70 -5.88 -1.53
N ILE A 46 11.16 -7.01 -2.07
CA ILE A 46 11.37 -7.21 -3.52
C ILE A 46 10.06 -7.03 -4.28
N ILE A 47 8.98 -7.69 -3.85
CA ILE A 47 7.65 -7.54 -4.46
C ILE A 47 7.19 -6.08 -4.38
N SER A 48 7.41 -5.44 -3.23
CA SER A 48 7.06 -4.02 -3.06
C SER A 48 7.82 -3.14 -4.05
N TYR A 49 9.07 -3.44 -4.37
CA TYR A 49 9.86 -2.71 -5.37
C TYR A 49 9.30 -2.84 -6.79
N GLU A 50 8.81 -4.01 -7.17
CA GLU A 50 8.21 -4.25 -8.50
C GLU A 50 6.90 -3.47 -8.70
N ILE A 51 6.08 -3.39 -7.65
CA ILE A 51 4.71 -2.85 -7.74
C ILE A 51 4.61 -1.42 -7.15
N LYS A 52 5.73 -0.84 -6.68
CA LYS A 52 5.77 0.37 -5.83
C LYS A 52 4.89 1.52 -6.29
N GLY A 53 4.97 1.88 -7.58
CA GLY A 53 4.29 3.05 -8.12
C GLY A 53 2.78 2.87 -8.17
N TRP A 54 2.33 1.71 -8.64
CA TRP A 54 0.92 1.38 -8.79
C TRP A 54 0.22 1.16 -7.44
N VAL A 55 0.90 0.51 -6.49
CA VAL A 55 0.37 0.26 -5.14
C VAL A 55 0.25 1.56 -4.34
N LEU A 56 1.27 2.42 -4.39
CA LEU A 56 1.21 3.72 -3.71
C LEU A 56 0.09 4.61 -4.29
N LEU A 57 0.01 4.73 -5.62
CA LEU A 57 -1.02 5.53 -6.29
C LEU A 57 -2.42 5.02 -5.97
N SER A 58 -2.64 3.69 -6.05
CA SER A 58 -3.93 3.09 -5.73
C SER A 58 -4.32 3.29 -4.26
N GLY A 59 -3.38 3.17 -3.32
CA GLY A 59 -3.62 3.44 -1.89
C GLY A 59 -4.07 4.88 -1.63
N ILE A 60 -3.42 5.86 -2.27
CA ILE A 60 -3.78 7.28 -2.16
C ILE A 60 -5.18 7.54 -2.76
N LEU A 61 -5.43 7.01 -3.97
CA LEU A 61 -6.73 7.14 -4.65
C LEU A 61 -7.88 6.54 -3.82
N ILE A 62 -7.68 5.35 -3.28
CA ILE A 62 -8.68 4.66 -2.44
C ILE A 62 -8.94 5.46 -1.14
N SER A 63 -7.88 6.00 -0.52
CA SER A 63 -8.00 6.83 0.68
C SER A 63 -8.78 8.13 0.40
N LEU A 64 -8.50 8.80 -0.72
CA LEU A 64 -9.24 9.98 -1.15
C LEU A 64 -10.71 9.65 -1.46
N LEU A 65 -10.97 8.54 -2.15
CA LEU A 65 -12.32 8.10 -2.46
C LEU A 65 -13.12 7.80 -1.18
N SER A 66 -12.48 7.16 -0.20
CA SER A 66 -13.08 6.91 1.12
C SER A 66 -13.48 8.21 1.81
N LEU A 67 -12.62 9.23 1.82
CA LEU A 67 -12.91 10.55 2.40
C LEU A 67 -14.10 11.22 1.71
N LEU A 68 -14.15 11.19 0.37
CA LEU A 68 -15.24 11.75 -0.41
C LEU A 68 -16.58 11.03 -0.13
N LEU A 69 -16.56 9.69 -0.07
CA LEU A 69 -17.71 8.88 0.30
C LEU A 69 -18.20 9.20 1.72
N HIS A 70 -17.28 9.31 2.68
CA HIS A 70 -17.61 9.63 4.07
C HIS A 70 -18.27 11.01 4.19
N LYS A 71 -17.72 12.03 3.51
CA LYS A 71 -18.27 13.39 3.51
C LYS A 71 -19.70 13.43 2.93
N ARG A 72 -19.95 12.74 1.81
CA ARG A 72 -21.29 12.67 1.19
C ARG A 72 -22.33 12.03 2.11
N ILE A 73 -21.96 10.97 2.82
CA ILE A 73 -22.88 10.29 3.75
C ILE A 73 -23.26 11.19 4.93
N THR A 74 -22.34 12.05 5.39
CA THR A 74 -22.57 12.95 6.51
C THR A 74 -23.44 14.16 6.12
N ILE A 75 -23.40 14.61 4.87
CA ILE A 75 -24.23 15.74 4.37
C ILE A 75 -25.68 15.31 4.11
N LEU A 76 -25.92 14.05 3.76
CA LEU A 76 -27.25 13.52 3.42
C LEU A 76 -28.04 13.01 4.64
N LYS A 77 -27.51 13.17 5.86
CA LYS A 77 -28.07 12.64 7.10
C LYS A 77 -28.47 13.77 8.04
#